data_AF-A0A5B8VJ24-F1
#
_entry.id   AF-A0A5B8VJ24-F1
#
_cell.length_a   1.000
_cell.length_b   1.000
_cell.length_c   1.000
_cell.angle_alpha   90.00
_cell.angle_beta   90.00
_cell.angle_gamma   90.00
#
_symmetry.space_group_name_H-M   'P 1'
#
loop_
_entity.id
_entity.type
_entity.pdbx_description
1 polymer ?
#
loop_
_entity_poly.entity_id
_entity_poly.type
_entity_poly.pdbx_seq_one_letter_code
_entity_poly.pdbx_strand_id
1 'polypeptide(L)'
;MKKHFGILLMSFAVLFFVSCSTTSHTIDKVNLNGSYTVTDVRVEGVNTASSTHKETFNDAGNTSATILTKVKLETTVFDDVTPNCFTGSQWVLPHNGYGTYTIQDNGDCYAGKRNIVWSVRTDQSGQKKFQLKIIDGQKAKKVTQGYLLDITDVSQQGFTLVSPVEVDGQTAYVYYEFSRN
;
A
#
# COMPACT_ATOMS: atom_id res chain seq x y z
N MET A 1 -9.64 -10.80 74.13
CA MET A 1 -8.39 -10.63 73.33
C MET A 1 -8.04 -12.01 72.79
N LYS A 2 -7.85 -12.35 71.51
CA LYS A 2 -7.87 -11.68 70.20
C LYS A 2 -8.33 -12.76 69.20
N LYS A 3 -9.18 -12.38 68.24
CA LYS A 3 -9.63 -13.20 67.10
C LYS A 3 -8.47 -13.36 66.12
N HIS A 4 -8.27 -14.52 65.50
CA HIS A 4 -7.64 -14.60 64.18
C HIS A 4 -8.25 -15.71 63.33
N PHE A 5 -9.04 -15.23 62.37
CA PHE A 5 -9.70 -15.92 61.28
C PHE A 5 -8.69 -16.01 60.13
N GLY A 6 -8.25 -17.21 59.77
CA GLY A 6 -7.35 -17.44 58.64
C GLY A 6 -8.13 -17.68 57.36
N ILE A 7 -8.35 -16.61 56.57
CA ILE A 7 -8.92 -16.70 55.22
C ILE A 7 -7.79 -17.11 54.27
N LEU A 8 -7.93 -18.30 53.69
CA LEU A 8 -7.14 -18.77 52.57
C LEU A 8 -7.58 -18.03 51.30
N LEU A 9 -6.87 -16.97 50.93
CA LEU A 9 -7.03 -16.25 49.66
C LEU A 9 -6.42 -17.09 48.53
N MET A 10 -7.26 -17.85 47.81
CA MET A 10 -6.90 -18.39 46.50
C MET A 10 -6.70 -17.23 45.54
N SER A 11 -5.44 -16.96 45.21
CA SER A 11 -5.05 -16.01 44.17
C SER A 11 -5.54 -16.53 42.81
N PHE A 12 -6.62 -15.94 42.30
CA PHE A 12 -7.06 -16.10 40.92
C PHE A 12 -5.99 -15.46 40.02
N ALA A 13 -5.09 -16.28 39.49
CA ALA A 13 -4.21 -15.87 38.40
C ALA A 13 -5.09 -15.65 37.16
N VAL A 14 -5.48 -14.40 36.92
CA VAL A 14 -6.13 -13.98 35.68
C VAL A 14 -5.12 -14.18 34.56
N LEU A 15 -5.21 -15.33 33.89
CA LEU A 15 -4.55 -15.57 32.61
C LEU A 15 -5.14 -14.57 31.62
N PHE A 16 -4.46 -13.44 31.44
CA PHE A 16 -4.65 -12.58 30.28
C PHE A 16 -4.26 -13.41 29.06
N PHE A 17 -5.23 -14.10 28.47
CA PHE A 17 -5.14 -14.54 27.09
C PHE A 17 -5.04 -13.27 26.26
N VAL A 18 -3.81 -12.86 25.96
CA VAL A 18 -3.53 -11.90 24.89
C VAL A 18 -4.12 -12.51 23.64
N SER A 19 -5.32 -12.05 23.30
CA SER A 19 -6.02 -12.35 22.08
C SER A 19 -5.03 -12.23 20.93
N CYS A 20 -4.77 -13.35 20.26
CA CYS A 20 -4.09 -13.35 18.98
C CYS A 20 -4.92 -12.44 18.08
N SER A 21 -4.39 -11.27 17.71
CA SER A 21 -5.08 -10.37 16.81
C SER A 21 -5.28 -11.13 15.49
N THR A 22 -6.49 -11.60 15.24
CA THR A 22 -6.88 -11.99 13.90
C THR A 22 -6.64 -10.78 13.03
N THR A 23 -5.67 -10.88 12.11
CA THR A 23 -5.44 -9.84 11.10
C THR A 23 -6.70 -9.77 10.25
N SER A 24 -7.64 -8.92 10.68
CA SER A 24 -8.88 -8.67 9.96
C SER A 24 -8.52 -7.97 8.68
N HIS A 25 -8.67 -8.66 7.55
CA HIS A 25 -8.59 -8.06 6.21
C HIS A 25 -9.86 -7.26 5.85
N THR A 26 -10.72 -7.02 6.84
CA THR A 26 -11.98 -6.31 6.71
C THR A 26 -11.85 -4.89 7.28
N ILE A 27 -12.35 -3.92 6.52
CA ILE A 27 -12.48 -2.51 6.91
C ILE A 27 -13.94 -2.13 6.70
N ASP A 28 -14.61 -1.62 7.73
CA ASP A 28 -16.02 -1.20 7.66
C ASP A 28 -16.96 -2.21 6.97
N LYS A 29 -16.78 -3.50 7.30
CA LYS A 29 -17.49 -4.67 6.74
C LYS A 29 -17.14 -5.02 5.28
N VAL A 30 -16.21 -4.31 4.66
CA VAL A 30 -15.65 -4.64 3.33
C VAL A 30 -14.45 -5.55 3.50
N ASN A 31 -14.50 -6.73 2.91
CA ASN A 31 -13.38 -7.68 2.88
C ASN A 31 -12.45 -7.39 1.69
N LEU A 32 -11.19 -7.10 1.96
CA LEU A 32 -10.18 -6.81 0.93
C LEU A 32 -9.55 -8.06 0.31
N ASN A 33 -9.96 -9.26 0.70
CA ASN A 33 -9.51 -10.47 0.02
C ASN A 33 -10.05 -10.48 -1.41
N GLY A 34 -9.21 -10.81 -2.39
CA GLY A 34 -9.63 -10.93 -3.78
C GLY A 34 -8.51 -10.73 -4.77
N SER A 35 -8.90 -10.67 -6.05
CA SER A 35 -8.02 -10.29 -7.15
C SER A 35 -8.37 -8.88 -7.61
N TYR A 36 -7.36 -8.08 -7.89
CA TYR A 36 -7.50 -6.69 -8.25
C TYR A 36 -6.57 -6.31 -9.39
N THR A 37 -6.97 -5.28 -10.12
CA THR A 37 -6.13 -4.58 -11.08
C THR A 37 -5.96 -3.14 -10.61
N VAL A 38 -4.74 -2.63 -10.63
CA VAL A 38 -4.50 -1.21 -10.39
C VAL A 38 -4.87 -0.44 -11.66
N THR A 39 -5.95 0.33 -11.63
CA THR A 39 -6.49 1.03 -12.81
C THR A 39 -5.83 2.37 -13.05
N ASP A 40 -5.40 3.05 -11.98
CA ASP A 40 -4.74 4.34 -12.04
C ASP A 40 -3.62 4.45 -11.00
N VAL A 41 -2.59 5.22 -11.35
CA VAL A 41 -1.52 5.64 -10.43
C VAL A 41 -1.29 7.12 -10.60
N ARG A 42 -1.38 7.88 -9.50
CA ARG A 42 -1.11 9.32 -9.47
C ARG A 42 -0.13 9.68 -8.36
N VAL A 43 0.59 10.77 -8.55
CA VAL A 43 1.57 11.30 -7.58
C VAL A 43 1.17 12.72 -7.21
N GLU A 44 1.14 13.01 -5.92
CA GLU A 44 0.84 14.33 -5.35
C GLU A 44 1.93 14.75 -4.34
N GLY A 45 1.90 16.00 -3.87
CA GLY A 45 2.75 16.47 -2.77
C GLY A 45 4.14 16.99 -3.15
N VAL A 46 4.55 16.83 -4.41
CA VAL A 46 5.76 17.42 -4.97
C VAL A 46 5.48 18.02 -6.33
N ASN A 47 6.19 19.09 -6.65
CA ASN A 47 6.33 19.51 -8.04
C ASN A 47 7.29 18.51 -8.70
N THR A 48 6.85 17.28 -9.01
CA THR A 48 7.60 16.35 -9.88
C THR A 48 7.76 17.05 -11.20
N ALA A 49 8.84 17.84 -11.39
CA ALA A 49 9.07 18.79 -12.48
C ALA A 49 7.87 18.84 -13.42
N SER A 50 6.77 19.43 -12.93
CA SER A 50 5.52 19.54 -13.66
C SER A 50 5.73 20.69 -14.62
N SER A 51 6.77 20.59 -15.43
CA SER A 51 6.82 21.26 -16.68
C SER A 51 5.88 20.45 -17.56
N THR A 52 4.60 20.79 -17.47
CA THR A 52 3.88 21.02 -18.72
C THR A 52 4.81 21.94 -19.52
N HIS A 53 5.68 21.38 -20.35
CA HIS A 53 6.41 22.16 -21.33
C HIS A 53 5.32 22.62 -22.30
N LYS A 54 4.67 23.74 -21.97
CA LYS A 54 3.87 24.48 -22.94
C LYS A 54 4.86 25.21 -23.84
N GLU A 55 5.58 24.45 -24.65
CA GLU A 55 6.37 25.01 -25.72
C GLU A 55 5.39 25.45 -26.79
N THR A 56 5.23 26.77 -26.88
CA THR A 56 4.41 27.36 -27.94
C THR A 56 5.32 27.49 -29.15
N PHE A 57 5.12 26.62 -30.14
CA PHE A 57 5.78 26.78 -31.44
C PHE A 57 5.11 27.96 -32.17
N ASN A 58 5.81 29.08 -32.22
CA ASN A 58 5.38 30.23 -33.02
C ASN A 58 5.95 30.07 -34.43
N ASP A 59 5.33 29.22 -35.23
CA ASP A 59 5.53 29.26 -36.67
C ASP A 59 4.48 30.18 -37.30
N ALA A 60 4.84 30.92 -38.35
CA ALA A 60 4.06 32.00 -38.96
C ALA A 60 2.82 31.49 -39.73
N GLY A 61 1.93 30.78 -39.04
CA GLY A 61 0.75 30.14 -39.61
C GLY A 61 0.18 29.04 -38.71
N ASN A 62 -0.24 29.38 -37.49
CA ASN A 62 -1.17 28.63 -36.63
C ASN A 62 -0.97 27.10 -36.50
N THR A 63 -0.44 26.66 -35.34
CA THR A 63 -1.05 25.61 -34.51
C THR A 63 -0.33 25.50 -33.17
N SER A 64 -0.98 25.89 -32.07
CA SER A 64 -0.45 25.65 -30.72
C SER A 64 -0.68 24.20 -30.32
N ALA A 65 0.37 23.36 -30.36
CA ALA A 65 0.33 22.03 -29.76
C ALA A 65 0.68 22.12 -28.27
N THR A 66 -0.15 21.57 -27.38
CA THR A 66 0.22 21.37 -25.97
C THR A 66 0.82 19.97 -25.85
N ILE A 67 2.11 19.86 -25.52
CA ILE A 67 2.72 18.57 -25.20
C ILE A 67 2.30 18.20 -23.79
N LEU A 68 1.40 17.21 -23.69
CA LEU A 68 1.10 16.53 -22.43
C LEU A 68 2.15 15.43 -22.22
N THR A 69 3.32 15.79 -21.71
CA THR A 69 4.26 14.79 -21.20
C THR A 69 3.73 14.29 -19.86
N LYS A 70 3.31 13.02 -19.80
CA LYS A 70 3.11 12.34 -18.51
C LYS A 70 4.47 12.27 -17.83
N VAL A 71 4.71 13.18 -16.88
CA VAL A 71 5.94 13.18 -16.09
C VAL A 71 5.96 11.92 -15.23
N LYS A 72 6.98 11.09 -15.43
CA LYS A 72 7.20 9.85 -14.68
C LYS A 72 8.02 10.18 -13.44
N LEU A 73 7.59 9.67 -12.28
CA LEU A 73 8.46 9.68 -11.12
C LEU A 73 9.57 8.64 -11.35
N GLU A 74 10.82 9.09 -11.42
CA GLU A 74 11.99 8.23 -11.65
C GLU A 74 12.47 7.51 -10.38
N THR A 75 11.95 7.88 -9.21
CA THR A 75 12.22 7.18 -7.95
C THR A 75 11.36 5.92 -7.83
N THR A 76 11.97 4.82 -7.39
CA THR A 76 11.28 3.56 -7.16
C THR A 76 10.40 3.62 -5.91
N VAL A 77 9.28 2.92 -5.95
CA VAL A 77 8.44 2.62 -4.79
C VAL A 77 8.57 1.15 -4.45
N PHE A 78 8.45 0.86 -3.16
CA PHE A 78 8.62 -0.47 -2.59
C PHE A 78 9.98 -1.13 -2.89
N ASP A 79 11.02 -0.33 -3.19
CA ASP A 79 12.34 -0.79 -3.63
C ASP A 79 12.28 -1.75 -4.84
N ASP A 80 11.25 -1.63 -5.69
CA ASP A 80 11.01 -2.53 -6.83
C ASP A 80 11.01 -1.79 -8.17
N VAL A 81 9.99 -0.99 -8.45
CA VAL A 81 9.81 -0.28 -9.73
C VAL A 81 9.26 1.13 -9.53
N THR A 82 9.33 1.98 -10.55
CA THR A 82 8.71 3.31 -10.51
C THR A 82 7.19 3.24 -10.41
N PRO A 83 6.50 4.24 -9.82
CA PRO A 83 5.03 4.25 -9.67
C PRO A 83 4.24 3.88 -10.92
N ASN A 84 4.61 4.42 -12.08
CA ASN A 84 3.89 4.18 -13.34
C ASN A 84 3.85 2.70 -13.76
N CYS A 85 4.78 1.88 -13.26
CA CYS A 85 4.78 0.44 -13.52
C CYS A 85 3.65 -0.30 -12.80
N PHE A 86 3.05 0.30 -11.78
CA PHE A 86 1.92 -0.31 -11.08
C PHE A 86 0.61 -0.16 -11.84
N THR A 87 0.48 0.77 -12.79
CA THR A 87 -0.72 0.85 -13.65
C THR A 87 -0.88 -0.43 -14.46
N GLY A 88 -2.06 -1.07 -14.35
CA GLY A 88 -2.36 -2.37 -14.95
C GLY A 88 -1.78 -3.56 -14.18
N SER A 89 -1.06 -3.35 -13.08
CA SER A 89 -0.53 -4.46 -12.27
C SER A 89 -1.67 -5.28 -11.66
N GLN A 90 -1.46 -6.59 -11.58
CA GLN A 90 -2.46 -7.55 -11.08
C GLN A 90 -2.08 -8.03 -9.69
N TRP A 91 -2.99 -7.89 -8.74
CA TRP A 91 -2.79 -8.24 -7.34
C TRP A 91 -3.71 -9.35 -6.91
N VAL A 92 -3.17 -10.30 -6.15
CA VAL A 92 -3.92 -11.39 -5.51
C VAL A 92 -3.70 -11.28 -4.02
N LEU A 93 -4.78 -10.99 -3.29
CA LEU A 93 -4.82 -10.73 -1.87
C LEU A 93 -5.63 -11.85 -1.17
N PRO A 94 -5.03 -13.00 -0.84
CA PRO A 94 -5.74 -14.12 -0.22
C PRO A 94 -5.91 -13.94 1.29
N HIS A 95 -6.89 -14.65 1.86
CA HIS A 95 -7.20 -14.60 3.29
C HIS A 95 -6.02 -14.95 4.20
N ASN A 96 -5.12 -15.85 3.77
CA ASN A 96 -3.97 -16.26 4.58
C ASN A 96 -2.83 -15.23 4.59
N GLY A 97 -2.97 -14.11 3.88
CA GLY A 97 -1.97 -13.03 3.82
C GLY A 97 -0.81 -13.28 2.86
N TYR A 98 -0.64 -14.48 2.29
CA TYR A 98 0.44 -14.80 1.35
C TYR A 98 -0.01 -14.57 -0.09
N GLY A 99 0.11 -13.34 -0.55
CA GLY A 99 -0.37 -12.89 -1.85
C GLY A 99 0.72 -12.73 -2.89
N THR A 100 0.33 -12.11 -4.00
CA THR A 100 1.26 -11.70 -5.06
C THR A 100 0.83 -10.39 -5.70
N TYR A 101 1.76 -9.65 -6.28
CA TYR A 101 1.46 -8.71 -7.36
C TYR A 101 2.30 -9.01 -8.59
N THR A 102 1.77 -8.68 -9.76
CA THR A 102 2.44 -8.89 -11.06
C THR A 102 2.48 -7.57 -11.81
N ILE A 103 3.70 -7.06 -11.99
CA ILE A 103 3.97 -5.94 -12.89
C ILE A 103 3.89 -6.48 -14.32
N GLN A 104 3.10 -5.81 -15.15
CA GLN A 104 2.92 -6.19 -16.55
C GLN A 104 4.11 -5.72 -17.37
N ASP A 105 4.35 -6.38 -18.50
CA ASP A 105 5.32 -5.92 -19.48
C ASP A 105 4.69 -4.81 -20.32
N ASN A 106 5.04 -3.57 -20.02
CA ASN A 106 4.59 -2.36 -20.69
C ASN A 106 5.77 -1.49 -21.18
N GLY A 107 6.93 -2.10 -21.42
CA GLY A 107 8.15 -1.44 -21.87
C GLY A 107 9.18 -1.27 -20.77
N ASP A 108 9.26 -0.08 -20.16
CA ASP A 108 10.36 0.31 -19.25
C ASP A 108 10.29 -0.30 -17.83
N CYS A 109 9.32 -1.17 -17.59
CA CYS A 109 9.07 -1.75 -16.28
C CYS A 109 9.69 -3.13 -16.17
N TYR A 110 10.37 -3.39 -15.04
CA TYR A 110 10.81 -4.74 -14.71
C TYR A 110 9.58 -5.63 -14.46
N ALA A 111 9.13 -6.32 -15.50
CA ALA A 111 7.93 -7.15 -15.45
C ALA A 111 8.13 -8.41 -14.61
N GLY A 112 7.04 -8.99 -14.11
CA GLY A 112 7.07 -10.27 -13.40
C GLY A 112 6.29 -10.30 -12.10
N LYS A 113 6.32 -11.45 -11.44
CA LYS A 113 5.53 -11.72 -10.23
C LYS A 113 6.38 -11.56 -8.98
N ARG A 114 5.84 -10.84 -7.99
CA ARG A 114 6.41 -10.66 -6.66
C ARG A 114 5.55 -11.40 -5.66
N ASN A 115 6.19 -12.18 -4.81
CA ASN A 115 5.51 -12.82 -3.69
C ASN A 115 5.45 -11.82 -2.55
N ILE A 116 4.28 -11.68 -1.93
CA ILE A 116 4.08 -10.72 -0.85
C ILE A 116 3.46 -11.37 0.37
N VAL A 117 3.70 -10.76 1.52
CA VAL A 117 2.85 -10.91 2.69
C VAL A 117 2.11 -9.60 2.90
N TRP A 118 0.81 -9.68 3.06
CA TRP A 118 -0.04 -8.53 3.29
C TRP A 118 -0.94 -8.73 4.50
N SER A 119 -1.33 -7.64 5.13
CA SER A 119 -2.37 -7.61 6.15
C SER A 119 -2.93 -6.20 6.30
N VAL A 120 -4.08 -6.09 6.97
CA VAL A 120 -4.57 -4.80 7.45
C VAL A 120 -4.33 -4.73 8.96
N ARG A 121 -3.71 -3.64 9.41
CA ARG A 121 -3.48 -3.38 10.83
C ARG A 121 -4.04 -2.02 11.23
N THR A 122 -4.38 -1.89 12.50
CA THR A 122 -4.75 -0.60 13.10
C THR A 122 -3.50 0.03 13.70
N ASP A 123 -3.19 1.28 13.35
CA ASP A 123 -2.10 2.01 13.98
C ASP A 123 -2.52 2.61 15.34
N GLN A 124 -1.61 3.33 16.00
CA GLN A 124 -1.86 3.92 17.32
C GLN A 124 -2.95 5.00 17.31
N SER A 125 -3.23 5.61 16.16
CA SER A 125 -4.27 6.62 15.98
C SER A 125 -5.65 6.00 15.68
N GLY A 126 -5.73 4.67 15.55
CA GLY A 126 -6.95 3.97 15.17
C GLY A 126 -7.15 3.86 13.65
N GLN A 127 -6.23 4.40 12.84
CA GLN A 127 -6.32 4.31 11.38
C GLN A 127 -5.94 2.92 10.87
N LYS A 128 -6.66 2.45 9.86
CA LYS A 128 -6.35 1.20 9.15
C LYS A 128 -5.23 1.47 8.15
N LYS A 129 -4.17 0.65 8.21
CA LYS A 129 -3.03 0.68 7.30
C LYS A 129 -2.91 -0.66 6.60
N PHE A 130 -2.57 -0.62 5.31
CA PHE A 130 -2.19 -1.80 4.55
C PHE A 130 -0.71 -2.06 4.81
N GLN A 131 -0.41 -3.19 5.43
CA GLN A 131 0.97 -3.63 5.61
C GLN A 131 1.36 -4.54 4.46
N LEU A 132 2.46 -4.21 3.80
CA LEU A 132 3.01 -4.96 2.68
C LEU A 132 4.44 -5.39 2.99
N LYS A 133 4.79 -6.63 2.66
CA LYS A 133 6.17 -7.12 2.61
C LYS A 133 6.39 -7.87 1.32
N ILE A 134 7.45 -7.54 0.59
CA ILE A 134 7.91 -8.33 -0.55
C ILE A 134 8.83 -9.44 -0.02
N ILE A 135 8.59 -10.69 -0.39
CA ILE A 135 9.21 -11.86 0.24
C ILE A 135 10.03 -12.73 -0.73
N ASP A 136 10.80 -12.12 -1.64
CA ASP A 136 11.61 -12.74 -2.72
C ASP A 136 12.31 -14.06 -2.37
N GLY A 137 11.56 -15.16 -2.36
CA GLY A 137 12.02 -16.49 -1.93
C GLY A 137 12.33 -16.62 -0.43
N GLN A 138 12.18 -15.56 0.37
CA GLN A 138 12.49 -15.56 1.80
C GLN A 138 11.26 -15.87 2.66
N LYS A 139 11.47 -16.54 3.80
CA LYS A 139 10.40 -16.70 4.80
C LYS A 139 10.04 -15.33 5.37
N ALA A 140 8.76 -15.02 5.51
CA ALA A 140 8.25 -13.73 5.99
C ALA A 140 8.92 -13.20 7.26
N LYS A 141 9.24 -14.08 8.22
CA LYS A 141 9.92 -13.73 9.48
C LYS A 141 11.38 -13.24 9.31
N LYS A 142 12.00 -13.53 8.16
CA LYS A 142 13.36 -13.07 7.82
C LYS A 142 13.34 -11.71 7.11
N VAL A 143 12.18 -11.30 6.57
CA VAL A 143 12.00 -10.01 5.92
C VAL A 143 11.65 -8.97 6.99
N THR A 144 12.64 -8.16 7.32
CA THR A 144 12.56 -7.11 8.35
C THR A 144 11.96 -5.81 7.81
N GLN A 145 12.11 -5.56 6.51
CA GLN A 145 11.57 -4.39 5.82
C GLN A 145 10.15 -4.64 5.33
N GLY A 146 9.36 -3.58 5.26
CA GLY A 146 7.98 -3.64 4.83
C GLY A 146 7.40 -2.24 4.77
N TYR A 147 6.32 -2.11 4.01
CA TYR A 147 5.67 -0.85 3.72
C TYR A 147 4.35 -0.76 4.46
N LEU A 148 4.01 0.46 4.85
CA LEU A 148 2.76 0.80 5.50
C LEU A 148 2.10 1.86 4.64
N LEU A 149 0.96 1.49 4.09
CA LEU A 149 0.21 2.34 3.19
C LEU A 149 -1.08 2.74 3.87
N ASP A 150 -1.54 3.93 3.56
CA ASP A 150 -2.89 4.36 3.92
C ASP A 150 -3.90 3.65 3.03
N ILE A 151 -5.09 3.44 3.57
CA ILE A 151 -6.21 2.84 2.83
C ILE A 151 -7.32 3.88 2.79
N THR A 152 -7.71 4.30 1.60
CA THR A 152 -8.82 5.23 1.38
C THR A 152 -9.84 4.63 0.41
N ASP A 153 -11.02 5.24 0.33
CA ASP A 153 -12.04 4.95 -0.69
C ASP A 153 -12.47 3.47 -0.78
N VAL A 154 -12.58 2.81 0.37
CA VAL A 154 -12.90 1.38 0.45
C VAL A 154 -14.36 1.12 0.08
N SER A 155 -14.56 0.22 -0.89
CA SER A 155 -15.87 -0.27 -1.32
C SER A 155 -15.81 -1.76 -1.67
N GLN A 156 -16.96 -2.37 -2.00
CA GLN A 156 -16.96 -3.75 -2.48
C GLN A 156 -16.21 -3.90 -3.81
N GLN A 157 -16.16 -2.84 -4.61
CA GLN A 157 -15.58 -2.80 -5.95
C GLN A 157 -14.08 -2.51 -5.94
N GLY A 158 -13.53 -1.95 -4.87
CA GLY A 158 -12.17 -1.45 -4.90
C GLY A 158 -11.76 -0.67 -3.66
N PHE A 159 -10.53 -0.17 -3.68
CA PHE A 159 -9.97 0.71 -2.66
C PHE A 159 -8.76 1.45 -3.23
N THR A 160 -8.30 2.49 -2.54
CA THR A 160 -7.08 3.20 -2.88
C THR A 160 -6.02 2.93 -1.82
N LEU A 161 -4.80 2.61 -2.24
CA LEU A 161 -3.63 2.62 -1.35
C LEU A 161 -2.83 3.89 -1.57
N VAL A 162 -2.25 4.43 -0.49
CA VAL A 162 -1.37 5.61 -0.56
C VAL A 162 -0.06 5.30 0.13
N SER A 163 1.06 5.49 -0.58
CA SER A 163 2.40 5.38 0.00
C SER A 163 3.16 6.70 -0.08
N PRO A 164 3.81 7.13 1.01
CA PRO A 164 4.77 8.24 0.92
C PRO A 164 6.03 7.79 0.16
N VAL A 165 6.62 8.71 -0.59
CA VAL A 165 7.92 8.54 -1.25
C VAL A 165 8.72 9.83 -1.14
N GLU A 166 9.99 9.73 -0.78
CA GLU A 166 10.89 10.88 -0.69
C GLU A 166 11.50 11.19 -2.06
N VAL A 167 11.35 12.42 -2.52
CA VAL A 167 11.85 12.92 -3.81
C VAL A 167 12.56 14.24 -3.54
N ASP A 168 13.87 14.29 -3.79
CA ASP A 168 14.69 15.49 -3.59
C ASP A 168 14.52 16.18 -2.22
N GLY A 169 14.29 15.38 -1.16
CA GLY A 169 14.09 15.86 0.20
C GLY A 169 12.69 16.40 0.50
N GLN A 170 11.72 16.17 -0.40
CA GLN A 170 10.31 16.43 -0.21
C GLN A 170 9.51 15.12 -0.21
N THR A 171 8.53 15.01 0.69
CA THR A 171 7.61 13.87 0.71
C THR A 171 6.52 14.04 -0.34
N ALA A 172 6.52 13.15 -1.33
CA ALA A 172 5.43 12.94 -2.27
C ALA A 172 4.52 11.80 -1.79
N TYR A 173 3.31 11.72 -2.34
CA TYR A 173 2.36 10.65 -2.07
C TYR A 173 1.93 9.98 -3.38
N VAL A 174 2.10 8.67 -3.44
CA VAL A 174 1.68 7.85 -4.59
C VAL A 174 0.38 7.15 -4.24
N TYR A 175 -0.64 7.37 -5.06
CA TYR A 175 -1.95 6.75 -4.93
C TYR A 175 -2.11 5.66 -5.98
N TYR A 176 -2.62 4.50 -5.55
CA TYR A 176 -2.89 3.34 -6.39
C TYR A 176 -4.37 3.00 -6.29
N GLU A 177 -5.12 3.15 -7.39
CA GLU A 177 -6.55 2.82 -7.43
C GLU A 177 -6.72 1.35 -7.80
N PHE A 178 -7.28 0.55 -6.89
CA PHE A 178 -7.54 -0.87 -7.10
C PHE A 178 -8.99 -1.09 -7.50
N SER A 179 -9.21 -1.68 -8.67
CA SER A 179 -10.50 -2.25 -9.06
C SER A 179 -10.48 -3.76 -8.89
N ARG A 180 -11.51 -4.31 -8.26
CA ARG A 180 -11.70 -5.75 -8.13
C ARG A 180 -12.00 -6.36 -9.50
N ASN A 181 -11.43 -7.53 -9.75
CA ASN A 181 -11.68 -8.34 -10.95
C ASN A 181 -12.92 -9.23 -10.80
#